data_AF-A0AAU7J4I9-F1
#
_entry.id   AF-A0AAU7J4I9-F1
#
_cell.length_a   1.000
_cell.length_b   1.000
_cell.length_c   1.000
_cell.angle_alpha   90.00
_cell.angle_beta   90.00
_cell.angle_gamma   90.00
#
_symmetry.space_group_name_H-M   'P 1'
#
loop_
_entity.id
_entity.type
_entity.pdbx_description
1 polymer ?
#
loop_
_entity_poly.entity_id
_entity_poly.type
_entity_poly.pdbx_seq_one_letter_code
_entity_poly.pdbx_strand_id
1 'polypeptide(L)'
;MKFKSRLFLFAFILFIYFFSVIYNKQIDKSSYTDWISAFCNLVMAGATVSAVITARNYLAQFTAQEGYKIAISLINDDLLNIKVFDSVLVAHKSLYDKIDKHKKILPMQKHVGFLKPNIITLQSEVIALDGYVNELKLKIKKLHTYGLELTKNKTLFFTSILLSCEGILSEANDLLKKAQRISDLIDENYKENKSRDYDYDRVQSGTVFELKRFESFIPNPIEVIKSKWEVLLENYELFFSEDYSITEIFKVKKAR
;
A
#
# COMPACT_ATOMS: atom_id res chain seq x y z
N MET A 1 -4.97 -36.05 -11.21
CA MET A 1 -5.02 -37.13 -12.23
C MET A 1 -5.91 -38.32 -11.85
N LYS A 2 -5.83 -38.87 -10.63
CA LYS A 2 -6.56 -40.10 -10.24
C LYS A 2 -8.11 -40.02 -10.36
N PHE A 3 -8.71 -38.85 -10.13
CA PHE A 3 -10.18 -38.68 -10.22
C PHE A 3 -10.69 -38.71 -11.67
N LYS A 4 -10.02 -37.99 -12.59
CA LYS A 4 -10.36 -38.00 -14.04
C LYS A 4 -10.25 -39.40 -14.64
N SER A 5 -9.22 -40.15 -14.27
CA SER A 5 -9.02 -41.53 -14.71
C SER A 5 -10.11 -42.49 -14.20
N ARG A 6 -10.56 -42.34 -12.94
CA ARG A 6 -11.66 -43.14 -12.37
C ARG A 6 -13.02 -42.82 -12.98
N LEU A 7 -13.28 -41.55 -13.28
CA LEU A 7 -14.55 -41.12 -13.89
C LEU A 7 -14.64 -41.56 -15.35
N PHE A 8 -13.51 -41.52 -16.08
CA PHE A 8 -13.41 -42.08 -17.43
C PHE A 8 -13.60 -43.61 -17.43
N LEU A 9 -12.97 -44.33 -16.50
CA LEU A 9 -13.13 -45.77 -16.35
C LEU A 9 -14.57 -46.16 -16.01
N PHE A 10 -15.22 -45.40 -15.12
CA PHE A 10 -16.63 -45.60 -14.76
C PHE A 10 -17.58 -45.37 -15.94
N ALA A 11 -17.40 -44.28 -16.70
CA ALA A 11 -18.19 -44.00 -17.89
C ALA A 11 -17.97 -45.07 -18.98
N PHE A 12 -16.74 -45.57 -19.12
CA PHE A 12 -16.40 -46.63 -20.07
C PHE A 12 -17.02 -47.98 -19.68
N ILE A 13 -17.01 -48.34 -18.39
CA ILE A 13 -17.69 -49.55 -17.88
C ILE A 13 -19.20 -49.45 -18.08
N LEU A 14 -19.80 -48.29 -17.80
CA LEU A 14 -21.22 -48.03 -18.06
C LEU A 14 -21.56 -48.15 -19.55
N PHE A 15 -20.70 -47.64 -20.43
CA PHE A 15 -20.88 -47.73 -21.87
C PHE A 15 -20.81 -49.18 -22.38
N ILE A 16 -19.85 -49.96 -21.89
CA ILE A 16 -19.74 -51.40 -22.19
C ILE A 16 -20.98 -52.16 -21.67
N TYR A 17 -21.40 -51.87 -20.44
CA TYR A 17 -22.57 -52.51 -19.84
C TYR A 17 -23.85 -52.18 -20.62
N PHE A 18 -24.03 -50.93 -21.02
CA PHE A 18 -25.15 -50.48 -21.85
C PHE A 18 -25.20 -51.20 -23.20
N PHE A 19 -24.08 -51.29 -23.91
CA PHE A 19 -24.00 -52.03 -25.18
C PHE A 19 -24.23 -53.53 -24.99
N SER A 20 -23.75 -54.12 -23.89
CA SER A 20 -23.95 -55.54 -23.59
C SER A 20 -25.43 -55.87 -23.32
N VAL A 21 -26.14 -55.01 -22.59
CA VAL A 21 -27.59 -55.16 -22.31
C VAL A 21 -28.43 -55.05 -23.59
N ILE A 22 -28.07 -54.13 -24.51
CA ILE A 22 -28.72 -54.01 -25.82
C ILE A 22 -28.42 -55.24 -26.71
N TYR A 23 -27.17 -55.67 -26.76
CA TYR A 23 -26.75 -56.83 -27.58
C TYR A 23 -27.44 -58.13 -27.14
N ASN A 24 -27.61 -58.31 -25.82
CA ASN A 24 -28.28 -59.47 -25.24
C ASN A 24 -29.81 -59.41 -25.27
N LYS A 25 -30.42 -58.42 -25.96
CA LYS A 25 -31.88 -58.23 -26.09
C LYS A 25 -32.63 -58.21 -24.75
N GLN A 26 -31.99 -57.73 -23.69
CA GLN A 26 -32.61 -57.65 -22.35
C GLN A 26 -33.55 -56.44 -22.19
N ILE A 27 -33.67 -55.61 -23.24
CA ILE A 27 -34.57 -54.46 -23.31
C ILE A 27 -35.46 -54.62 -24.55
N ASP A 28 -36.74 -54.30 -24.42
CA ASP A 28 -37.69 -54.32 -25.54
C ASP A 28 -37.29 -53.31 -26.62
N LYS A 29 -37.42 -53.72 -27.89
CA LYS A 29 -37.04 -52.90 -29.05
C LYS A 29 -37.75 -51.53 -29.08
N SER A 30 -38.96 -51.45 -28.53
CA SER A 30 -39.73 -50.20 -28.46
C SER A 30 -39.19 -49.19 -27.44
N SER A 31 -38.34 -49.61 -26.51
CA SER A 31 -37.80 -48.76 -25.42
C SER A 31 -36.33 -48.38 -25.60
N TYR A 32 -35.68 -48.81 -26.69
CA TYR A 32 -34.27 -48.48 -26.95
C TYR A 32 -34.01 -46.97 -27.00
N THR A 33 -34.93 -46.20 -27.58
CA THR A 33 -34.83 -44.75 -27.66
C THR A 33 -34.81 -44.10 -26.27
N ASP A 34 -35.61 -44.62 -25.33
CA ASP A 34 -35.69 -44.09 -23.97
C ASP A 34 -34.42 -44.37 -23.17
N TRP A 35 -33.87 -45.58 -23.32
CA TRP A 35 -32.60 -45.97 -22.70
C TRP A 35 -31.40 -45.21 -23.27
N ILE A 36 -31.35 -45.01 -24.59
CA ILE A 36 -30.32 -44.18 -25.25
C ILE A 36 -30.44 -42.72 -24.79
N SER A 37 -31.66 -42.19 -24.71
CA SER A 37 -31.91 -40.82 -24.22
C SER A 37 -31.47 -40.66 -22.77
N ALA A 38 -31.79 -41.62 -21.89
CA ALA A 38 -31.37 -41.63 -20.49
C ALA A 38 -29.84 -41.67 -20.35
N PHE A 39 -29.15 -42.49 -21.16
CA PHE A 39 -27.69 -42.54 -21.20
C PHE A 39 -27.07 -41.20 -21.64
N CYS A 40 -27.57 -40.61 -22.72
CA CYS A 40 -27.12 -39.30 -23.21
C CYS A 40 -27.32 -38.20 -22.15
N ASN A 41 -28.44 -38.19 -21.45
CA ASN A 41 -28.71 -37.25 -20.35
C ASN A 41 -27.71 -37.43 -19.19
N LEU A 42 -27.36 -38.67 -18.85
CA LEU A 42 -26.36 -38.96 -17.81
C LEU A 42 -24.96 -38.47 -18.22
N VAL A 43 -24.56 -38.69 -19.47
CA VAL A 43 -23.29 -38.17 -20.01
C VAL A 43 -23.27 -36.64 -20.01
N MET A 44 -24.35 -36.00 -20.44
CA MET A 44 -24.48 -34.54 -20.46
C MET A 44 -24.42 -33.94 -19.05
N ALA A 45 -25.06 -34.58 -18.06
CA ALA A 45 -24.98 -34.17 -16.66
C ALA A 45 -23.53 -34.29 -16.13
N GLY A 46 -22.84 -35.40 -16.43
CA GLY A 46 -21.44 -35.59 -16.07
C GLY A 46 -20.49 -34.58 -16.72
N ALA A 47 -20.70 -34.26 -18.00
CA ALA A 47 -19.96 -33.24 -18.71
C ALA A 47 -20.19 -31.84 -18.11
N THR A 48 -21.44 -31.51 -17.78
CA THR A 48 -21.81 -30.24 -17.14
C THR A 48 -21.13 -30.08 -15.78
N VAL A 49 -21.20 -31.09 -14.91
CA VAL A 49 -20.53 -31.05 -13.59
C VAL A 49 -19.01 -30.93 -13.75
N SER A 50 -18.42 -31.67 -14.69
CA SER A 50 -16.98 -31.61 -14.97
C SER A 50 -16.55 -30.24 -15.50
N ALA A 51 -17.37 -29.61 -16.36
CA ALA A 51 -17.15 -28.27 -16.87
C ALA A 51 -17.22 -27.24 -15.74
N VAL A 52 -18.22 -27.33 -14.85
CA VAL A 52 -18.34 -26.44 -13.68
C VAL A 52 -17.13 -26.58 -12.75
N ILE A 53 -16.69 -27.80 -12.44
CA ILE A 53 -15.49 -28.03 -11.60
C ILE A 53 -14.25 -27.45 -12.28
N THR A 54 -14.09 -27.68 -13.58
CA THR A 54 -12.94 -27.18 -14.35
C THR A 54 -12.94 -25.66 -14.40
N ALA A 55 -14.09 -25.03 -14.65
CA ALA A 55 -14.24 -23.58 -14.66
C ALA A 55 -13.93 -22.96 -13.28
N ARG A 56 -14.40 -23.57 -12.19
CA ARG A 56 -14.09 -23.12 -10.82
C ARG A 56 -12.59 -23.21 -10.52
N ASN A 57 -11.96 -24.32 -10.88
CA ASN A 57 -10.51 -24.50 -10.67
C ASN A 57 -9.69 -23.53 -11.53
N TYR A 58 -10.10 -23.31 -12.78
CA TYR A 58 -9.46 -22.33 -13.67
C TYR A 58 -9.58 -20.91 -13.12
N LEU A 59 -10.77 -20.52 -12.67
CA LEU A 59 -10.99 -19.20 -12.06
C LEU A 59 -10.14 -19.01 -10.81
N ALA A 60 -10.03 -20.02 -9.95
CA ALA A 60 -9.18 -19.98 -8.76
C ALA A 60 -7.68 -19.85 -9.12
N GLN A 61 -7.22 -20.58 -10.12
CA GLN A 61 -5.84 -20.48 -10.63
C GLN A 61 -5.55 -19.10 -11.22
N PHE A 62 -6.46 -18.58 -12.04
CA PHE A 62 -6.34 -17.25 -12.64
C PHE A 62 -6.31 -16.15 -11.57
N THR A 63 -7.22 -16.22 -10.59
CA THR A 63 -7.28 -15.28 -9.47
C THR A 63 -5.98 -15.31 -8.65
N ALA A 64 -5.45 -16.50 -8.36
CA ALA A 64 -4.17 -16.65 -7.66
C ALA A 64 -3.01 -16.08 -8.48
N GLN A 65 -2.97 -16.31 -9.79
CA GLN A 65 -1.92 -15.81 -10.68
C GLN A 65 -1.91 -14.28 -10.72
N GLU A 66 -3.07 -13.63 -10.87
CA GLU A 66 -3.18 -12.17 -10.81
C GLU A 66 -2.79 -11.62 -9.44
N GLY A 67 -3.20 -12.30 -8.37
CA GLY A 67 -2.74 -11.98 -7.02
C GLY A 67 -1.22 -12.04 -6.88
N TYR A 68 -0.58 -13.10 -7.37
CA TYR A 68 0.87 -13.25 -7.28
C TYR A 68 1.63 -12.18 -8.08
N LYS A 69 1.11 -11.73 -9.23
CA LYS A 69 1.70 -10.59 -9.96
C LYS A 69 1.72 -9.33 -9.11
N ILE A 70 0.62 -9.02 -8.43
CA ILE A 70 0.53 -7.87 -7.52
C ILE A 70 1.49 -8.05 -6.34
N ALA A 71 1.58 -9.26 -5.79
CA ALA A 71 2.47 -9.55 -4.66
C ALA A 71 3.93 -9.35 -5.06
N ILE A 72 4.34 -9.87 -6.22
CA ILE A 72 5.69 -9.68 -6.77
C ILE A 72 5.99 -8.20 -6.95
N SER A 73 5.09 -7.43 -7.57
CA SER A 73 5.30 -5.99 -7.76
C SER A 73 5.37 -5.23 -6.43
N LEU A 74 4.54 -5.60 -5.45
CA LEU A 74 4.59 -5.00 -4.12
C LEU A 74 5.95 -5.17 -3.43
N ILE A 75 6.51 -6.38 -3.50
CA ILE A 75 7.77 -6.70 -2.85
C ILE A 75 8.97 -6.13 -3.62
N ASN A 76 9.01 -6.36 -4.94
CA ASN A 76 10.18 -6.07 -5.76
C ASN A 76 10.22 -4.64 -6.30
N ASP A 77 9.07 -4.00 -6.45
CA ASP A 77 9.03 -2.63 -6.99
C ASP A 77 8.77 -1.64 -5.85
N ASP A 78 7.66 -1.79 -5.11
CA ASP A 78 7.26 -0.72 -4.19
C ASP A 78 8.08 -0.74 -2.90
N LEU A 79 8.18 -1.89 -2.22
CA LEU A 79 8.86 -1.94 -0.93
C LEU A 79 10.35 -1.66 -1.04
N LEU A 80 11.01 -2.07 -2.13
CA LEU A 80 12.43 -1.73 -2.36
C LEU A 80 12.68 -0.22 -2.46
N ASN A 81 11.68 0.53 -2.94
CA ASN A 81 11.79 1.98 -3.13
C ASN A 81 11.57 2.79 -1.85
N ILE A 82 11.29 2.16 -0.70
CA ILE A 82 10.99 2.89 0.54
C ILE A 82 12.13 3.82 0.97
N LYS A 83 13.38 3.45 0.70
CA LYS A 83 14.58 4.21 1.07
C LYS A 83 14.71 5.54 0.32
N VAL A 84 14.05 5.68 -0.84
CA VAL A 84 14.05 6.91 -1.65
C VAL A 84 13.33 8.07 -0.93
N PHE A 85 12.47 7.77 0.03
CA PHE A 85 11.73 8.76 0.81
C PHE A 85 12.53 9.33 2.00
N ASP A 86 13.83 9.07 2.08
CA ASP A 86 14.74 9.74 3.04
C ASP A 86 14.81 11.25 2.76
N SER A 87 14.50 11.67 1.54
CA SER A 87 14.30 13.05 1.10
C SER A 87 13.35 13.83 2.02
N VAL A 88 12.31 13.18 2.57
CA VAL A 88 11.35 13.79 3.52
C VAL A 88 12.08 14.25 4.78
N LEU A 89 13.00 13.43 5.31
CA LEU A 89 13.81 13.80 6.48
C LEU A 89 14.73 14.98 6.19
N VAL A 90 15.36 14.98 5.01
CA VAL A 90 16.26 16.05 4.58
C VAL A 90 15.49 17.37 4.44
N ALA A 91 14.31 17.34 3.81
CA ALA A 91 13.44 18.50 3.66
C ALA A 91 12.92 19.00 5.02
N HIS A 92 12.51 18.08 5.90
CA HIS A 92 12.05 18.38 7.25
C HIS A 92 13.15 19.08 8.05
N LYS A 93 14.38 18.52 8.04
CA LYS A 93 15.55 19.11 8.69
C LYS A 93 15.84 20.51 8.19
N SER A 94 15.89 20.66 6.87
CA SER A 94 16.20 21.94 6.22
C SER A 94 15.21 23.03 6.63
N LEU A 95 13.91 22.71 6.69
CA LEU A 95 12.89 23.65 7.17
C LEU A 95 13.06 23.95 8.66
N TYR A 96 13.25 22.93 9.50
CA TYR A 96 13.44 23.10 10.95
C TYR A 96 14.65 24.01 11.26
N ASP A 97 15.82 23.70 10.69
CA ASP A 97 17.06 24.47 10.87
C ASP A 97 16.89 25.91 10.39
N LYS A 98 16.12 26.12 9.30
CA LYS A 98 15.82 27.46 8.78
C LYS A 98 14.99 28.27 9.78
N ILE A 99 13.99 27.67 10.41
CA ILE A 99 13.16 28.34 11.42
C ILE A 99 13.99 28.60 12.67
N ASP A 100 14.76 27.64 13.17
CA ASP A 100 15.57 27.81 14.39
C ASP A 100 16.61 28.94 14.23
N LYS A 101 17.28 28.99 13.08
CA LYS A 101 18.21 30.09 12.75
C LYS A 101 17.56 31.48 12.76
N HIS A 102 16.26 31.56 12.48
CA HIS A 102 15.51 32.81 12.40
C HIS A 102 14.47 32.97 13.52
N LYS A 103 14.61 32.23 14.63
CA LYS A 103 13.68 32.31 15.76
C LYS A 103 13.65 33.69 16.44
N LYS A 104 14.68 34.50 16.24
CA LYS A 104 14.77 35.88 16.71
C LYS A 104 15.41 36.76 15.64
N ILE A 105 14.60 37.53 14.92
CA ILE A 105 15.05 38.41 13.84
C ILE A 105 14.29 39.71 13.85
N LEU A 106 14.90 40.78 13.34
CA LEU A 106 14.14 41.93 12.86
C LEU A 106 13.60 41.58 11.46
N PRO A 107 12.27 41.43 11.27
CA PRO A 107 11.70 41.16 9.95
C PRO A 107 12.03 42.30 9.01
N MET A 108 12.47 41.98 7.80
CA MET A 108 12.89 42.94 6.76
C MET A 108 12.37 42.42 5.43
N GLN A 109 12.44 43.21 4.36
CA GLN A 109 11.96 42.78 3.04
C GLN A 109 12.57 41.45 2.58
N LYS A 110 13.86 41.20 2.90
CA LYS A 110 14.56 39.94 2.58
C LYS A 110 14.02 38.71 3.32
N HIS A 111 13.29 38.92 4.42
CA HIS A 111 12.68 37.86 5.22
C HIS A 111 11.23 37.60 4.78
N VAL A 112 10.64 38.41 3.91
CA VAL A 112 9.27 38.16 3.44
C VAL A 112 9.24 36.89 2.60
N GLY A 113 8.43 35.91 3.02
CA GLY A 113 8.30 34.63 2.32
C GLY A 113 9.58 33.77 2.26
N PHE A 114 10.59 34.04 3.08
CA PHE A 114 11.88 33.30 3.03
C PHE A 114 11.77 31.81 3.37
N LEU A 115 10.71 31.40 4.08
CA LEU A 115 10.41 29.99 4.38
C LEU A 115 9.70 29.29 3.23
N LYS A 116 9.12 30.03 2.26
CA LYS A 116 8.31 29.45 1.18
C LYS A 116 9.03 28.34 0.39
N PRO A 117 10.32 28.48 0.00
CA PRO A 117 11.00 27.41 -0.73
C PRO A 117 11.05 26.11 0.08
N ASN A 118 11.43 26.18 1.35
CA ASN A 118 11.53 25.02 2.24
C ASN A 118 10.15 24.40 2.55
N ILE A 119 9.11 25.23 2.69
CA ILE A 119 7.73 24.77 2.86
C ILE A 119 7.28 24.00 1.61
N ILE A 120 7.51 24.54 0.41
CA ILE A 120 7.14 23.90 -0.86
C ILE A 120 7.88 22.57 -1.03
N THR A 121 9.19 22.53 -0.76
CA THR A 121 9.98 21.29 -0.83
C THR A 121 9.46 20.24 0.14
N LEU A 122 9.26 20.56 1.43
CA LEU A 122 8.73 19.58 2.37
C LEU A 122 7.31 19.13 1.97
N GLN A 123 6.48 20.04 1.49
CA GLN A 123 5.13 19.71 1.02
C GLN A 123 5.13 18.75 -0.17
N SER A 124 6.04 18.91 -1.14
CA SER A 124 6.13 17.99 -2.28
C SER A 124 6.58 16.59 -1.83
N GLU A 125 7.56 16.50 -0.92
CA GLU A 125 8.03 15.22 -0.38
C GLU A 125 6.94 14.51 0.45
N VAL A 126 6.18 15.26 1.24
CA VAL A 126 5.03 14.72 2.01
C VAL A 126 3.95 14.16 1.09
N ILE A 127 3.62 14.87 0.00
CA ILE A 127 2.64 14.39 -0.99
C ILE A 127 3.14 13.11 -1.68
N ALA A 128 4.43 13.04 -2.02
CA ALA A 128 5.01 11.86 -2.64
C ALA A 128 4.95 10.63 -1.70
N LEU A 129 5.33 10.80 -0.43
CA LEU A 129 5.27 9.74 0.57
C LEU A 129 3.82 9.30 0.87
N ASP A 130 2.88 10.25 0.97
CA ASP A 130 1.46 9.92 1.18
C ASP A 130 0.88 9.13 0.01
N GLY A 131 1.20 9.54 -1.23
CA GLY A 131 0.84 8.80 -2.44
C GLY A 131 1.37 7.36 -2.40
N TYR A 132 2.64 7.18 -2.08
CA TYR A 132 3.27 5.87 -1.94
C TYR A 132 2.60 4.99 -0.87
N VAL A 133 2.35 5.52 0.33
CA VAL A 133 1.68 4.79 1.41
C VAL A 133 0.28 4.34 0.99
N ASN A 134 -0.45 5.19 0.28
CA ASN A 134 -1.79 4.88 -0.22
C ASN A 134 -1.76 3.78 -1.30
N GLU A 135 -0.75 3.79 -2.18
CA GLU A 135 -0.55 2.71 -3.16
C GLU A 135 -0.25 1.36 -2.49
N LEU A 136 0.61 1.34 -1.47
CA LEU A 136 0.89 0.13 -0.69
C LEU A 136 -0.39 -0.44 -0.05
N LYS A 137 -1.19 0.42 0.61
CA LYS A 137 -2.48 0.04 1.21
C LYS A 137 -3.44 -0.51 0.15
N LEU A 138 -3.51 0.11 -1.02
CA LEU A 138 -4.37 -0.34 -2.11
C LEU A 138 -3.94 -1.71 -2.64
N LYS A 139 -2.64 -1.94 -2.84
CA LYS A 139 -2.11 -3.23 -3.30
C LYS A 139 -2.38 -4.35 -2.29
N ILE A 140 -2.20 -4.10 -0.99
CA ILE A 140 -2.58 -5.07 0.07
C ILE A 140 -4.08 -5.37 0.04
N LYS A 141 -4.94 -4.34 -0.10
CA LYS A 141 -6.38 -4.55 -0.21
C LYS A 141 -6.75 -5.39 -1.43
N LYS A 142 -6.12 -5.14 -2.58
CA LYS A 142 -6.30 -5.95 -3.79
C LYS A 142 -5.86 -7.40 -3.56
N LEU A 143 -4.69 -7.63 -2.96
CA LEU A 143 -4.21 -8.98 -2.63
C LEU A 143 -5.21 -9.75 -1.79
N HIS A 144 -5.79 -9.11 -0.77
CA HIS A 144 -6.84 -9.72 0.04
C HIS A 144 -8.08 -10.12 -0.80
N THR A 145 -8.48 -9.31 -1.79
CA THR A 145 -9.56 -9.65 -2.73
C THR A 145 -9.20 -10.85 -3.61
N TYR A 146 -7.93 -11.01 -3.98
CA TYR A 146 -7.42 -12.18 -4.71
C TYR A 146 -7.18 -13.40 -3.82
N GLY A 147 -7.51 -13.32 -2.52
CA GLY A 147 -7.34 -14.42 -1.57
C GLY A 147 -5.89 -14.64 -1.14
N LEU A 148 -5.01 -13.64 -1.29
CA LEU A 148 -3.66 -13.65 -0.77
C LEU A 148 -3.57 -12.72 0.45
N GLU A 149 -2.94 -13.21 1.51
CA GLU A 149 -2.72 -12.47 2.74
C GLU A 149 -1.25 -12.60 3.15
N LEU A 150 -0.69 -11.57 3.78
CA LEU A 150 0.62 -11.67 4.39
C LEU A 150 0.62 -12.77 5.46
N THR A 151 1.75 -13.44 5.64
CA THR A 151 1.96 -14.32 6.79
C THR A 151 1.94 -13.52 8.08
N LYS A 152 1.69 -14.19 9.22
CA LYS A 152 1.46 -13.51 10.51
C LYS A 152 2.66 -12.63 10.89
N ASN A 153 3.89 -13.13 10.73
CA ASN A 153 5.10 -12.39 11.04
C ASN A 153 5.30 -11.20 10.10
N LYS A 154 5.18 -11.42 8.78
CA LYS A 154 5.33 -10.35 7.77
C LYS A 154 4.25 -9.27 7.90
N THR A 155 3.05 -9.61 8.37
CA THR A 155 2.00 -8.64 8.68
C THR A 155 2.43 -7.68 9.78
N LEU A 156 3.06 -8.17 10.85
CA LEU A 156 3.53 -7.32 11.96
C LEU A 156 4.56 -6.29 11.48
N PHE A 157 5.56 -6.75 10.72
CA PHE A 157 6.58 -5.86 10.15
C PHE A 157 5.97 -4.86 9.17
N PHE A 158 5.12 -5.31 8.24
CA PHE A 158 4.48 -4.44 7.27
C PHE A 158 3.57 -3.39 7.92
N THR A 159 2.80 -3.76 8.95
CA THR A 159 2.02 -2.81 9.73
C THR A 159 2.92 -1.80 10.44
N SER A 160 4.04 -2.23 11.01
CA SER A 160 5.01 -1.33 11.64
C SER A 160 5.62 -0.34 10.64
N ILE A 161 5.94 -0.80 9.43
CA ILE A 161 6.41 0.05 8.33
C ILE A 161 5.37 1.12 8.00
N LEU A 162 4.11 0.72 7.78
CA LEU A 162 3.03 1.67 7.48
C LEU A 162 2.80 2.69 8.61
N LEU A 163 2.77 2.24 9.86
CA LEU A 163 2.62 3.12 11.03
C LEU A 163 3.77 4.11 11.15
N SER A 164 4.99 3.69 10.82
CA SER A 164 6.16 4.56 10.83
C SER A 164 6.06 5.63 9.74
N CYS A 165 5.65 5.26 8.51
CA CYS A 165 5.38 6.21 7.44
C CYS A 165 4.28 7.21 7.82
N GLU A 166 3.16 6.74 8.39
CA GLU A 166 2.07 7.61 8.86
C GLU A 166 2.52 8.55 9.98
N GLY A 167 3.37 8.06 10.88
CA GLY A 167 4.00 8.88 11.90
C GLY A 167 4.88 9.98 11.30
N ILE A 168 5.73 9.65 10.32
CA ILE A 168 6.58 10.61 9.59
C ILE A 168 5.71 11.67 8.90
N LEU A 169 4.64 11.25 8.21
CA LEU A 169 3.69 12.15 7.56
C LEU A 169 3.01 13.10 8.56
N SER A 170 2.61 12.58 9.72
CA SER A 170 1.99 13.39 10.78
C SER A 170 2.93 14.47 11.29
N GLU A 171 4.18 14.12 11.61
CA GLU A 171 5.19 15.08 12.08
C GLU A 171 5.52 16.13 11.03
N ALA A 172 5.73 15.71 9.78
CA ALA A 172 6.03 16.64 8.69
C ALA A 172 4.88 17.61 8.41
N ASN A 173 3.64 17.14 8.44
CA ASN A 173 2.46 18.00 8.28
C ASN A 173 2.28 18.97 9.45
N ASP A 174 2.59 18.57 10.68
CA ASP A 174 2.58 19.46 11.83
C ASP A 174 3.61 20.59 11.68
N LEU A 175 4.85 20.25 11.29
CA LEU A 175 5.89 21.26 10.99
C LEU A 175 5.46 22.20 9.86
N LEU A 176 4.87 21.69 8.77
CA LEU A 176 4.38 22.52 7.66
C LEU A 176 3.36 23.57 8.11
N LYS A 177 2.35 23.15 8.89
CA LYS A 177 1.33 24.06 9.43
C LYS A 177 1.94 25.15 10.31
N LYS A 178 2.88 24.76 11.17
CA LYS A 178 3.60 25.67 12.06
C LYS A 178 4.50 26.63 11.30
N ALA A 179 5.20 26.14 10.28
CA ALA A 179 6.06 26.94 9.42
C ALA A 179 5.28 27.98 8.62
N GLN A 180 4.11 27.61 8.09
CA GLN A 180 3.20 28.56 7.42
C GLN A 180 2.76 29.66 8.39
N ARG A 181 2.30 29.29 9.58
CA ARG A 181 1.92 30.28 10.61
C ARG A 181 3.09 31.19 11.00
N ILE A 182 4.30 30.67 11.12
CA ILE A 182 5.49 31.48 11.40
C ILE A 182 5.79 32.44 10.24
N SER A 183 5.69 31.96 9.00
CA SER A 183 5.86 32.80 7.81
C SER A 183 4.88 33.96 7.79
N ASP A 184 3.61 33.70 8.09
CA ASP A 184 2.56 34.72 8.13
C ASP A 184 2.83 35.77 9.23
N LEU A 185 3.22 35.33 10.44
CA LEU A 185 3.55 36.23 11.54
C LEU A 185 4.78 37.12 11.27
N ILE A 186 5.76 36.60 10.52
CA ILE A 186 6.94 37.37 10.09
C ILE A 186 6.53 38.41 9.05
N ASP A 187 5.69 38.03 8.08
CA ASP A 187 5.16 38.94 7.07
C ASP A 187 4.25 40.03 7.69
N GLU A 188 3.48 39.69 8.72
CA GLU A 188 2.68 40.65 9.50
C GLU A 188 3.56 41.63 10.28
N ASN A 189 4.55 41.16 11.03
CA ASN A 189 5.51 42.05 11.72
C ASN A 189 6.26 42.96 10.74
N TYR A 190 6.64 42.43 9.57
CA TYR A 190 7.25 43.22 8.51
C TYR A 190 6.35 44.39 8.08
N LYS A 191 5.06 44.13 7.85
CA LYS A 191 4.08 45.15 7.48
C LYS A 191 3.86 46.19 8.59
N GLU A 192 3.82 45.75 9.84
CA GLU A 192 3.69 46.64 11.00
C GLU A 192 4.91 47.54 11.19
N ASN A 193 6.12 47.00 11.06
CA ASN A 193 7.34 47.82 11.14
C ASN A 193 7.36 48.84 10.00
N LYS A 194 7.01 48.43 8.78
CA LYS A 194 6.97 49.31 7.61
C LYS A 194 5.91 50.41 7.68
N SER A 195 4.79 50.16 8.35
CA SER A 195 3.74 51.17 8.51
C SER A 195 4.09 52.22 9.56
N ARG A 196 4.88 51.85 10.59
CA ARG A 196 5.37 52.77 11.61
C ARG A 196 6.55 53.60 11.13
N ASP A 197 7.45 53.01 10.34
CA ASP A 197 8.62 53.67 9.78
C ASP A 197 8.85 53.16 8.35
N TYR A 198 8.73 54.05 7.37
CA TYR A 198 8.87 53.66 5.97
C TYR A 198 10.31 53.27 5.61
N ASP A 199 11.31 53.88 6.24
CA ASP A 199 12.73 53.65 5.95
C ASP A 199 13.38 52.62 6.89
N TYR A 200 12.56 51.92 7.68
CA TYR A 200 13.00 50.99 8.71
C TYR A 200 13.93 49.88 8.19
N ASP A 201 13.75 49.44 6.93
CA ASP A 201 14.61 48.45 6.28
C ASP A 201 16.08 48.94 6.18
N ARG A 202 16.32 50.26 6.15
CA ARG A 202 17.67 50.87 6.12
C ARG A 202 18.21 51.15 7.51
N VAL A 203 17.42 51.78 8.38
CA VAL A 203 17.84 52.21 9.72
C VAL A 203 17.78 51.11 10.77
N GLN A 204 17.18 49.95 10.45
CA GLN A 204 17.05 48.79 11.35
C GLN A 204 16.34 49.14 12.68
N SER A 205 15.46 50.13 12.65
CA SER A 205 14.51 50.48 13.70
C SER A 205 13.29 49.57 13.57
N GLY A 206 12.85 48.92 14.65
CA GLY A 206 11.60 48.15 14.59
C GLY A 206 11.44 47.11 15.68
N THR A 207 10.27 46.46 15.66
CA THR A 207 9.94 45.38 16.57
C THR A 207 10.58 44.09 16.07
N VAL A 208 11.36 43.44 16.93
CA VAL A 208 11.96 42.13 16.66
C VAL A 208 10.87 41.06 16.74
N PHE A 209 10.79 40.21 15.73
CA PHE A 209 10.05 38.96 15.81
C PHE A 209 10.85 37.99 16.68
N GLU A 210 10.20 37.45 17.71
CA GLU A 210 10.82 36.48 18.62
C GLU A 210 9.85 35.33 18.90
N LEU A 211 10.24 34.13 18.50
CA LEU A 211 9.57 32.90 18.88
C LEU A 211 10.04 32.50 20.28
N LYS A 212 9.53 33.21 21.30
CA LYS A 212 9.96 33.11 22.72
C LYS A 212 9.96 31.70 23.31
N ARG A 213 9.26 30.75 22.68
CA ARG A 213 9.24 29.33 23.07
C ARG A 213 9.21 28.44 21.83
N PHE A 214 10.31 28.44 21.07
CA PHE A 214 10.47 27.58 19.90
C PHE A 214 10.11 26.12 20.24
N GLU A 215 10.68 25.58 21.32
CA GLU A 215 10.41 24.21 21.79
C GLU A 215 8.96 24.00 22.26
N SER A 216 8.20 25.03 22.62
CA SER A 216 6.76 24.82 22.92
C SER A 216 5.90 24.87 21.66
N PHE A 217 6.33 25.65 20.65
CA PHE A 217 5.59 25.81 19.41
C PHE A 217 5.89 24.68 18.43
N ILE A 218 7.14 24.23 18.37
CA ILE A 218 7.64 23.07 17.63
C ILE A 218 8.22 22.10 18.67
N PRO A 219 7.37 21.35 19.39
CA PRO A 219 7.77 20.50 20.52
C PRO A 219 8.42 19.20 20.11
N ASN A 220 8.24 18.80 18.86
CA ASN A 220 8.81 17.58 18.32
C ASN A 220 10.12 17.95 17.63
N PRO A 221 11.26 17.64 18.25
CA PRO A 221 12.54 17.93 17.64
C PRO A 221 12.79 16.93 16.49
N ILE A 222 13.77 17.21 15.64
CA ILE A 222 14.09 16.40 14.47
C ILE A 222 14.35 14.91 14.80
N GLU A 223 14.78 14.63 16.03
CA GLU A 223 15.01 13.30 16.57
C GLU A 223 13.74 12.44 16.54
N VAL A 224 12.55 13.03 16.63
CA VAL A 224 11.28 12.29 16.58
C VAL A 224 11.05 11.67 15.21
N ILE A 225 11.17 12.47 14.14
CA ILE A 225 10.99 11.97 12.77
C ILE A 225 12.13 11.02 12.38
N LYS A 226 13.35 11.28 12.85
CA LYS A 226 14.50 10.40 12.66
C LYS A 226 14.31 9.04 13.34
N SER A 227 13.85 9.03 14.60
CA SER A 227 13.56 7.79 15.33
C SER A 227 12.50 6.95 14.62
N LYS A 228 11.44 7.59 14.09
CA LYS A 228 10.43 6.88 13.29
C LYS A 228 11.01 6.29 12.00
N TRP A 229 11.95 6.99 11.36
CA TRP A 229 12.65 6.48 10.19
C TRP A 229 13.58 5.30 10.52
N GLU A 230 14.28 5.36 11.65
CA GLU A 230 15.12 4.25 12.12
C GLU A 230 14.26 3.00 12.40
N VAL A 231 13.11 3.15 13.06
CA VAL A 231 12.14 2.06 13.28
C VAL A 231 11.59 1.53 11.95
N LEU A 232 11.30 2.40 10.98
CA LEU A 232 10.89 2.00 9.64
C LEU A 232 11.94 1.13 8.97
N LEU A 233 13.21 1.55 8.99
CA LEU A 233 14.30 0.81 8.36
C LEU A 233 14.56 -0.53 9.07
N GLU A 234 14.53 -0.56 10.40
CA GLU A 234 14.68 -1.80 11.16
C GLU A 234 13.58 -2.81 10.78
N ASN A 235 12.32 -2.37 10.77
CA ASN A 235 11.20 -3.25 10.38
C ASN A 235 11.22 -3.62 8.91
N TYR A 236 11.74 -2.75 8.03
CA TYR A 236 11.99 -3.06 6.64
C TYR A 236 13.02 -4.18 6.50
N GLU A 237 14.18 -4.07 7.14
CA GLU A 237 15.22 -5.11 7.07
C GLU A 237 14.71 -6.44 7.66
N LEU A 238 13.96 -6.40 8.78
CA LEU A 238 13.31 -7.58 9.36
C LEU A 238 12.18 -8.16 8.48
N PHE A 239 11.48 -7.32 7.71
CA PHE A 239 10.50 -7.79 6.73
C PHE A 239 11.19 -8.65 5.66
N PHE A 240 12.43 -8.32 5.28
CA PHE A 240 13.20 -9.05 4.28
C PHE A 240 14.16 -10.09 4.87
N SER A 241 14.29 -10.19 6.20
CA SER A 241 15.11 -11.23 6.82
C SER A 241 14.47 -12.61 6.69
N GLU A 242 15.29 -13.63 6.46
CA GLU A 242 15.00 -15.07 6.47
C GLU A 242 14.09 -15.63 5.35
N ASP A 243 13.11 -14.87 4.86
CA ASP A 243 12.11 -15.35 3.88
C ASP A 243 12.03 -14.43 2.65
N TYR A 244 12.68 -14.84 1.55
CA TYR A 244 12.70 -14.07 0.30
C TYR A 244 11.66 -14.55 -0.72
N SER A 245 11.08 -15.74 -0.53
CA SER A 245 10.14 -16.27 -1.50
C SER A 245 8.75 -15.66 -1.28
N ILE A 246 8.09 -15.31 -2.39
CA ILE A 246 6.71 -14.78 -2.36
C ILE A 246 5.74 -15.74 -1.65
N THR A 247 6.02 -17.05 -1.70
CA THR A 247 5.25 -18.11 -1.04
C THR A 247 5.44 -18.19 0.47
N GLU A 248 6.54 -17.65 1.01
CA GLU A 248 6.77 -17.51 2.46
C GLU A 248 6.24 -16.17 2.98
N ILE A 249 6.21 -15.14 2.13
CA ILE A 249 5.68 -13.82 2.47
C ILE A 249 4.15 -13.80 2.42
N PHE A 250 3.55 -14.42 1.41
CA PHE A 250 2.10 -14.48 1.21
C PHE A 250 1.58 -15.91 1.30
N LYS A 251 0.42 -16.05 1.96
CA LYS A 251 -0.34 -17.30 2.04
C LYS A 251 -1.69 -17.15 1.34
N VAL A 252 -2.17 -18.25 0.77
CA VAL A 252 -3.54 -18.34 0.26
C VAL A 252 -4.51 -18.41 1.45
N LYS A 253 -5.52 -17.55 1.45
CA LYS A 253 -6.61 -17.55 2.42
C LYS A 253 -7.33 -18.90 2.32
N LYS A 254 -7.33 -19.67 3.41
CA LYS A 254 -8.15 -20.88 3.47
C LYS A 254 -9.62 -20.46 3.40
N ALA A 255 -10.34 -20.99 2.41
CA ALA A 255 -11.79 -20.87 2.38
C ALA A 255 -12.34 -21.43 3.70
N ARG A 256 -13.03 -20.58 4.46
CA ARG A 256 -13.84 -21.00 5.61
C ARG A 256 -15.18 -21.51 5.13
#